data_AF-A0A9X0WJJ6-F1
#
_entry.id   AF-A0A9X0WJJ6-F1
#
_cell.length_a   1.000
_cell.length_b   1.000
_cell.length_c   1.000
_cell.angle_alpha   90.00
_cell.angle_beta   90.00
_cell.angle_gamma   90.00
#
_symmetry.space_group_name_H-M   'P 1'
#
loop_
_entity.id
_entity.type
_entity.pdbx_description
1 polymer ?
#
loop_
_entity_poly.entity_id
_entity_poly.type
_entity_poly.pdbx_seq_one_letter_code
_entity_poly.pdbx_strand_id
1 'polypeptide(L)'
;MYIRSQILVVLLVGWTVSLVAAAEFKPQGFYSNMEPSVEQGHLYGLEIFILPYVEEESIRYTALVQFADVVPARAQLVELGIDADTVSFSATHPSEGEVHFTGHIGPDGLSGTLGPLGDVTLPRGDSIWQWGPAAP
;
A
#
# COMPACT_ATOMS: atom_id res chain seq x y z
N MET A 1 -53.07 23.71 50.13
CA MET A 1 -53.05 22.25 49.91
C MET A 1 -53.26 22.01 48.42
N TYR A 2 -52.43 21.13 47.84
CA TYR A 2 -52.31 20.70 46.42
C TYR A 2 -51.46 21.55 45.44
N ILE A 3 -50.24 21.04 45.26
CA ILE A 3 -49.28 21.20 44.16
C ILE A 3 -49.82 20.47 42.92
N ARG A 4 -49.57 20.98 41.70
CA ARG A 4 -49.25 20.19 40.48
C ARG A 4 -48.99 21.16 39.31
N SER A 5 -47.73 21.46 39.01
CA SER A 5 -46.75 20.65 38.26
C SER A 5 -46.81 20.98 36.77
N GLN A 6 -45.77 21.71 36.35
CA GLN A 6 -45.42 22.09 35.00
C GLN A 6 -45.06 20.84 34.18
N ILE A 7 -45.45 20.77 32.91
CA ILE A 7 -44.84 19.85 31.95
C ILE A 7 -44.27 20.70 30.82
N LEU A 8 -42.99 21.04 31.00
CA LEU A 8 -42.12 21.60 29.98
C LEU A 8 -41.65 20.41 29.11
N VAL A 9 -42.09 20.34 27.85
CA VAL A 9 -41.61 19.34 26.89
C VAL A 9 -40.26 19.81 26.37
N VAL A 10 -39.18 19.25 26.91
CA VAL A 10 -37.81 19.45 26.40
C VAL A 10 -37.59 18.49 25.24
N LEU A 11 -37.55 19.02 24.02
CA LEU A 11 -37.21 18.28 22.81
C LEU A 11 -35.68 18.19 22.70
N LEU A 12 -35.12 17.07 23.15
CA LEU A 12 -33.70 16.77 23.02
C LEU A 12 -33.44 16.24 21.60
N VAL A 13 -32.95 17.10 20.70
CA VAL A 13 -32.47 16.69 19.39
C VAL A 13 -31.09 16.06 19.59
N GLY A 14 -31.04 14.73 19.59
CA GLY A 14 -29.80 13.96 19.65
C GLY A 14 -28.99 14.14 18.37
N TRP A 15 -27.83 14.78 18.47
CA TRP A 15 -26.82 14.79 17.42
C TRP A 15 -26.06 13.46 17.49
N THR A 16 -26.45 12.49 16.66
CA THR A 16 -25.62 11.31 16.42
C THR A 16 -24.52 11.69 15.44
N VAL A 17 -23.39 12.17 15.95
CA VAL A 17 -22.15 12.24 15.16
C VAL A 17 -21.69 10.81 14.95
N SER A 18 -21.94 10.28 13.75
CA SER A 18 -21.37 9.00 13.34
C SER A 18 -19.86 9.22 13.16
N LEU A 19 -19.07 8.83 14.16
CA LEU A 19 -17.63 8.66 13.98
C LEU A 19 -17.43 7.50 13.02
N VAL A 20 -17.30 7.79 11.72
CA VAL A 20 -16.64 6.87 10.80
C VAL A 20 -15.19 6.83 11.26
N ALA A 21 -14.79 5.73 11.89
CA ALA A 21 -13.39 5.46 12.14
C ALA A 21 -12.71 5.30 10.78
N ALA A 22 -12.05 6.36 10.31
CA ALA A 22 -11.17 6.26 9.15
C ALA A 22 -10.09 5.23 9.52
N ALA A 23 -9.98 4.17 8.72
CA ALA A 23 -8.90 3.20 8.90
C ALA A 23 -7.56 3.95 8.88
N GLU A 24 -6.70 3.68 9.85
CA GLU A 24 -5.39 4.31 9.96
C GLU A 24 -4.59 4.03 8.68
N PHE A 25 -4.17 5.09 7.99
CA PHE A 25 -3.39 4.97 6.77
C PHE A 25 -2.04 4.31 7.09
N LYS A 26 -1.86 3.07 6.60
CA LYS A 26 -0.69 2.25 6.88
C LYS A 26 -0.01 1.83 5.58
N PRO A 27 0.97 2.60 5.08
CA PRO A 27 1.62 2.31 3.82
C PRO A 27 2.64 1.17 3.91
N GLN A 28 3.18 0.87 5.09
CA GLN A 28 4.16 -0.21 5.26
C GLN A 28 3.61 -1.60 4.93
N GLY A 29 4.46 -2.47 4.37
CA GLY A 29 4.12 -3.85 4.01
C GLY A 29 4.57 -4.23 2.60
N PHE A 30 4.26 -5.47 2.21
CA PHE A 30 4.52 -5.99 0.88
C PHE A 30 3.30 -5.77 -0.03
N TYR A 31 3.60 -5.38 -1.26
CA TYR A 31 2.66 -5.23 -2.36
C TYR A 31 3.26 -5.98 -3.54
N SER A 32 2.59 -7.02 -4.01
CA SER A 32 3.18 -7.90 -5.01
C SER A 32 2.13 -8.50 -5.92
N ASN A 33 2.38 -8.43 -7.23
CA ASN A 33 1.72 -9.27 -8.22
C ASN A 33 2.70 -10.29 -8.82
N MET A 34 3.81 -10.54 -8.11
CA MET A 34 4.85 -11.43 -8.58
C MET A 34 4.36 -12.88 -8.51
N GLU A 35 4.35 -13.56 -9.65
CA GLU A 35 3.76 -14.90 -9.78
C GLU A 35 4.68 -15.86 -10.52
N PRO A 36 4.89 -17.09 -10.01
CA PRO A 36 5.67 -18.11 -10.69
C PRO A 36 4.88 -18.70 -11.88
N SER A 37 5.53 -18.80 -13.04
CA SER A 37 5.02 -19.57 -14.17
C SER A 37 5.34 -21.05 -13.98
N VAL A 38 4.30 -21.83 -13.64
CA VAL A 38 4.37 -23.27 -13.32
C VAL A 38 4.95 -24.14 -14.45
N GLU A 39 4.92 -23.68 -15.70
CA GLU A 39 5.38 -24.47 -16.85
C GLU A 39 6.87 -24.29 -17.14
N GLN A 40 7.47 -23.16 -16.73
CA GLN A 40 8.80 -22.76 -17.20
C GLN A 40 9.77 -22.40 -16.07
N GLY A 41 9.31 -22.39 -14.81
CA GLY A 41 10.13 -21.96 -13.67
C GLY A 41 10.51 -20.49 -13.74
N HIS A 42 9.76 -19.71 -14.53
CA HIS A 42 9.94 -18.28 -14.67
C HIS A 42 9.18 -17.53 -13.59
N LEU A 43 9.59 -16.31 -13.33
CA LEU A 43 8.95 -15.40 -12.41
C LEU A 43 8.66 -14.09 -13.12
N TYR A 44 7.42 -13.61 -12.99
CA TYR A 44 6.99 -12.37 -13.62
C TYR A 44 6.32 -11.46 -12.60
N GLY A 45 6.45 -10.15 -12.79
CA GLY A 45 5.72 -9.15 -12.02
C GLY A 45 6.64 -8.23 -11.22
N LEU A 46 6.06 -7.61 -10.20
CA LEU A 46 6.65 -6.56 -9.40
C LEU A 46 6.33 -6.81 -7.94
N GLU A 47 7.36 -6.67 -7.10
CA GLU A 47 7.22 -6.63 -5.65
C GLU A 47 7.76 -5.31 -5.12
N ILE A 48 6.99 -4.70 -4.22
CA ILE A 48 7.33 -3.47 -3.50
C ILE A 48 7.20 -3.75 -2.01
N PHE A 49 8.27 -3.55 -1.25
CA PHE A 49 8.24 -3.60 0.20
C PHE A 49 8.52 -2.23 0.80
N ILE A 50 7.47 -1.63 1.40
CA ILE A 50 7.53 -0.28 1.96
C ILE A 50 7.97 -0.32 3.43
N LEU A 51 9.00 0.46 3.74
CA LEU A 51 9.65 0.56 5.04
C LEU A 51 9.59 2.00 5.57
N PRO A 52 9.06 2.23 6.80
CA PRO A 52 9.17 3.52 7.44
C PRO A 52 10.58 3.74 8.00
N TYR A 53 11.06 4.98 7.96
CA TYR A 53 12.23 5.44 8.69
C TYR A 53 11.96 6.81 9.31
N VAL A 54 12.74 7.18 10.32
CA VAL A 54 12.60 8.49 10.99
C VAL A 54 13.74 9.39 10.52
N GLU A 55 13.37 10.60 10.10
CA GLU A 55 14.29 11.65 9.70
C GLU A 55 13.77 12.98 10.26
N GLU A 56 14.62 13.69 11.01
CA GLU A 56 14.28 15.01 11.58
C GLU A 56 12.91 15.05 12.29
N GLU A 57 12.63 14.04 13.12
CA GLU A 57 11.36 13.87 13.87
C GLU A 57 10.11 13.59 13.01
N SER A 58 10.29 13.39 11.70
CA SER A 58 9.24 13.01 10.76
C SER A 58 9.36 11.55 10.31
N ILE A 59 8.23 10.89 10.06
CA ILE A 59 8.22 9.56 9.43
C ILE A 59 8.34 9.75 7.93
N ARG A 60 9.36 9.14 7.35
CA ARG A 60 9.60 9.02 5.91
C ARG A 60 9.47 7.56 5.49
N TYR A 61 9.46 7.33 4.18
CA TYR A 61 9.29 5.99 3.63
C TYR A 61 10.27 5.73 2.50
N THR A 62 10.81 4.51 2.49
CA THR A 62 11.58 3.96 1.39
C THR A 62 10.93 2.66 0.94
N ALA A 63 11.23 2.21 -0.27
CA ALA A 63 10.79 0.92 -0.76
C ALA A 63 11.95 0.08 -1.29
N LEU A 64 11.91 -1.22 -1.05
CA LEU A 64 12.59 -2.18 -1.89
C LEU A 64 11.69 -2.54 -3.07
N VAL A 65 12.17 -2.27 -4.28
CA VAL A 65 11.46 -2.52 -5.54
C VAL A 65 12.19 -3.61 -6.31
N GLN A 66 11.48 -4.68 -6.67
CA GLN A 66 12.02 -5.78 -7.46
C GLN A 66 11.12 -6.11 -8.64
N PHE A 67 11.72 -6.06 -9.83
CA PHE A 67 11.09 -6.53 -11.07
C PHE A 67 11.46 -7.98 -11.32
N ALA A 68 10.55 -8.75 -11.87
CA ALA A 68 10.81 -10.06 -12.44
C ALA A 68 10.24 -10.10 -13.86
N ASP A 69 11.12 -10.40 -14.82
CA ASP A 69 10.77 -10.68 -16.21
C ASP A 69 11.58 -11.91 -16.60
N VAL A 70 10.96 -13.09 -16.50
CA VAL A 70 11.62 -14.42 -16.53
C VAL A 70 12.40 -14.74 -15.26
N VAL A 71 13.32 -13.86 -14.86
CA VAL A 71 14.13 -13.98 -13.64
C VAL A 71 14.02 -12.72 -12.78
N PRO A 72 14.11 -12.84 -11.45
CA PRO A 72 14.10 -11.67 -10.58
C PRO A 72 15.35 -10.82 -10.80
N ALA A 73 15.14 -9.54 -11.07
CA ALA A 73 16.20 -8.54 -11.06
C ALA A 73 16.70 -8.30 -9.62
N ARG A 74 17.82 -7.59 -9.51
CA ARG A 74 18.29 -7.12 -8.20
C ARG A 74 17.27 -6.14 -7.62
N ALA A 75 16.89 -6.34 -6.36
CA ALA A 75 16.06 -5.38 -5.63
C ALA A 75 16.77 -4.02 -5.47
N GLN A 76 16.02 -2.95 -5.61
CA GLN A 76 16.51 -1.56 -5.56
C GLN A 76 15.87 -0.86 -4.38
N LEU A 77 16.67 -0.15 -3.57
CA LEU A 77 16.15 0.72 -2.53
C LEU A 77 15.86 2.10 -3.14
N VAL A 78 14.62 2.57 -3.03
CA VAL A 78 14.16 3.83 -3.60
C VAL A 78 13.49 4.71 -2.54
N GLU A 79 13.60 6.01 -2.67
CA GLU A 79 12.82 6.94 -1.84
C GLU A 79 11.37 6.99 -2.34
N LEU A 80 10.42 7.05 -1.41
CA LEU A 80 9.01 7.21 -1.74
C LEU A 80 8.56 8.64 -1.49
N GLY A 81 7.91 9.24 -2.49
CA GLY A 81 7.00 10.35 -2.27
C GLY A 81 5.67 9.81 -1.78
N ILE A 82 5.24 10.22 -0.58
CA ILE A 82 3.90 9.90 -0.06
C ILE A 82 3.17 11.20 0.30
N ASP A 83 2.00 11.40 -0.30
CA ASP A 83 1.08 12.48 0.02
C ASP A 83 -0.34 11.92 0.15
N ALA A 84 -0.90 11.99 1.36
CA ALA A 84 -2.12 11.27 1.74
C ALA A 84 -2.06 9.77 1.37
N ASP A 85 -2.82 9.33 0.39
CA ASP A 85 -2.84 7.96 -0.13
C ASP A 85 -2.02 7.78 -1.41
N THR A 86 -1.49 8.87 -1.97
CA THR A 86 -0.74 8.86 -3.23
C THR A 86 0.71 8.50 -2.98
N VAL A 87 1.25 7.61 -3.81
CA VAL A 87 2.64 7.14 -3.76
C VAL A 87 3.31 7.33 -5.11
N SER A 88 4.55 7.81 -5.08
CA SER A 88 5.41 7.90 -6.25
C SER A 88 6.85 7.51 -5.95
N PHE A 89 7.55 6.99 -6.95
CA PHE A 89 8.98 6.68 -6.89
C PHE A 89 9.55 6.49 -8.29
N SER A 90 10.88 6.54 -8.41
CA SER A 90 11.59 6.13 -9.63
C SER A 90 12.44 4.90 -9.35
N ALA A 91 12.49 3.97 -10.31
CA ALA A 91 13.29 2.75 -10.25
C ALA A 91 13.86 2.41 -11.63
N THR A 92 14.90 1.56 -11.71
CA THR A 92 15.43 1.10 -13.01
C THR A 92 14.84 -0.26 -13.36
N HIS A 93 14.02 -0.33 -14.41
CA HIS A 93 13.59 -1.59 -15.01
C HIS A 93 14.72 -2.18 -15.88
N PRO A 94 14.96 -3.51 -15.85
CA PRO A 94 16.06 -4.13 -16.61
C PRO A 94 16.03 -3.87 -18.12
N SER A 95 14.84 -3.81 -18.71
CA SER A 95 14.66 -3.67 -20.16
C SER A 95 14.25 -2.25 -20.60
N GLU A 96 13.58 -1.49 -19.73
CA GLU A 96 13.01 -0.18 -20.07
C GLU A 96 13.87 0.99 -19.57
N GLY A 97 14.85 0.73 -18.70
CA GLY A 97 15.61 1.79 -18.04
C GLY A 97 14.82 2.43 -16.89
N GLU A 98 15.04 3.73 -16.65
CA GLU A 98 14.35 4.44 -15.57
C GLU A 98 12.84 4.50 -15.83
N VAL A 99 12.06 4.05 -14.84
CA VAL A 99 10.60 4.09 -14.84
C VAL A 99 10.11 4.85 -13.61
N HIS A 100 9.02 5.58 -13.78
CA HIS A 100 8.38 6.32 -12.70
C HIS A 100 7.02 5.72 -12.37
N PHE A 101 6.80 5.45 -11.09
CA PHE A 101 5.51 5.00 -10.57
C PHE A 101 4.72 6.17 -10.01
N THR A 102 3.42 6.20 -10.26
CA THR A 102 2.46 7.06 -9.55
C THR A 102 1.17 6.29 -9.33
N GLY A 103 0.68 6.24 -8.09
CA GLY A 103 -0.51 5.47 -7.74
C GLY A 103 -1.05 5.78 -6.35
N HIS A 104 -1.99 4.96 -5.90
CA HIS A 104 -2.67 5.08 -4.61
C HIS A 104 -2.54 3.80 -3.79
N ILE A 105 -2.32 3.94 -2.48
CA ILE A 105 -2.41 2.86 -1.50
C ILE A 105 -3.85 2.80 -0.98
N GLY A 106 -4.53 1.72 -1.32
CA GLY A 106 -5.82 1.36 -0.77
C GLY A 106 -5.72 0.34 0.37
N PRO A 107 -6.88 -0.10 0.90
CA PRO A 107 -6.94 -1.15 1.91
C PRO A 107 -6.42 -2.50 1.37
N ASP A 108 -6.70 -2.79 0.10
CA ASP A 108 -6.42 -4.10 -0.52
C ASP A 108 -5.06 -4.17 -1.24
N GLY A 109 -4.40 -3.04 -1.47
CA GLY A 109 -3.17 -3.02 -2.27
C GLY A 109 -2.74 -1.64 -2.73
N LEU A 110 -1.82 -1.65 -3.69
CA LEU A 110 -1.29 -0.48 -4.38
C LEU A 110 -1.72 -0.56 -5.85
N SER A 111 -2.31 0.50 -6.39
CA SER A 111 -2.68 0.58 -7.81
C SER A 111 -2.18 1.87 -8.42
N GLY A 112 -1.65 1.83 -9.64
CA GLY A 112 -1.14 3.02 -10.31
C GLY A 112 -0.60 2.74 -11.69
N THR A 113 0.15 3.69 -12.24
CA THR A 113 0.81 3.58 -13.53
C THR A 113 2.32 3.58 -13.33
N LEU A 114 3.02 2.70 -14.03
CA LEU A 114 4.48 2.55 -14.01
C LEU A 114 5.06 2.95 -15.38
N GLY A 115 5.08 4.26 -15.66
CA GLY A 115 5.63 4.82 -16.90
C GLY A 115 5.24 4.04 -18.16
N PRO A 116 6.21 3.56 -18.98
CA PRO A 116 5.93 2.85 -20.22
C PRO A 116 5.37 1.43 -20.01
N LEU A 117 5.47 0.86 -18.80
CA LEU A 117 4.96 -0.47 -18.47
C LEU A 117 3.44 -0.49 -18.25
N GLY A 118 2.82 0.70 -18.14
CA GLY A 118 1.37 0.85 -18.05
C GLY A 118 0.84 0.66 -16.62
N ASP A 119 -0.43 0.31 -16.54
CA ASP A 119 -1.14 0.20 -15.27
C ASP A 119 -0.79 -1.08 -14.52
N VAL A 120 -0.64 -0.97 -13.21
CA VAL A 120 -0.26 -2.04 -12.32
C VAL A 120 -1.15 -2.03 -11.08
N THR A 121 -1.54 -3.23 -10.65
CA THR A 121 -2.21 -3.47 -9.37
C THR A 121 -1.41 -4.50 -8.60
N LEU A 122 -0.99 -4.13 -7.39
CA LEU A 122 -0.20 -4.94 -6.49
C LEU A 122 -1.02 -5.22 -5.22
N PRO A 123 -1.60 -6.42 -5.10
CA PRO A 123 -2.25 -6.86 -3.87
C PRO A 123 -1.32 -6.71 -2.66
N ARG A 124 -1.88 -6.27 -1.54
CA ARG A 124 -1.19 -6.29 -0.24
C ARG A 124 -1.15 -7.73 0.27
N GLY A 125 -0.01 -8.21 0.74
CA GLY A 125 0.09 -9.60 1.22
C GLY A 125 1.45 -10.01 1.71
N ASP A 126 1.73 -11.30 1.60
CA ASP A 126 3.03 -11.90 1.89
C ASP A 126 3.93 -11.87 0.66
N SER A 127 5.25 -11.84 0.88
CA SER A 127 6.21 -11.98 -0.20
C SER A 127 6.39 -13.45 -0.56
N ILE A 128 6.50 -13.73 -1.85
CA ILE A 128 6.83 -15.10 -2.34
C ILE A 128 8.16 -15.61 -1.77
N TRP A 129 9.06 -14.71 -1.37
CA TRP A 129 10.37 -15.05 -0.81
C TRP A 129 10.29 -15.50 0.65
N GLN A 130 9.17 -15.27 1.33
CA GLN A 130 8.95 -15.74 2.70
C GLN A 130 8.54 -17.22 2.73
N TRP A 131 8.09 -17.76 1.60
CA TRP A 131 7.88 -19.19 1.46
C TRP A 131 9.25 -19.81 1.23
N GLY A 132 9.85 -20.33 2.31
CA GLY A 132 11.10 -21.07 2.22
C GLY A 132 11.02 -22.23 1.21
N PRO A 133 12.14 -22.87 0.85
CA PRO A 133 12.09 -24.10 0.08
C PRO A 133 11.12 -25.05 0.79
N ALA A 134 10.14 -25.58 0.07
CA ALA A 134 9.34 -26.68 0.59
C ALA A 134 10.33 -27.71 1.16
N ALA A 135 10.22 -28.00 2.46
CA ALA A 135 11.12 -28.92 3.10
C ALA A 135 11.11 -30.24 2.31
N PRO A 136 12.29 -30.85 2.03
CA PRO A 136 12.38 -32.07 1.24
C PRO A 136 11.64 -33.24 1.87
#